data_AF-A0A9J6ZGZ1-F1
#
_entry.id   AF-A0A9J6ZGZ1-F1
#
_cell.length_a   1.000
_cell.length_b   1.000
_cell.length_c   1.000
_cell.angle_alpha   90.00
_cell.angle_beta   90.00
_cell.angle_gamma   90.00
#
_symmetry.space_group_name_H-M   'P 1'
#
loop_
_entity.id
_entity.type
_entity.pdbx_description
1 polymer ?
#
loop_
_entity_poly.entity_id
_entity_poly.type
_entity_poly.pdbx_seq_one_letter_code
_entity_poly.pdbx_strand_id
1 'polypeptide(L)'
;MVYQLFNNLFQQGKHREIVNLLNQFMDNNNLSILEKGWALWNISDSYAIMREPLLEHQNHINFVEWGKDTLHPDKLHWFVSDGTQALTLSLGNKLDDWIEWYEYACKYSSKNKDNRGVRFESHRAMAATFIKLNMLSSIGNPLNRMKELIEEDGNWENIIFSKITYYSLLLEKGYKLNDYVVLKDAKDNIQSLMNDVSLELKNGERKESLLGSWEELNESRQSRRAMLVLLHNLGCTFSETTYYQESVEVFSTAIDNGVNITKYGVAMYLLSIWEQNKDKTQIETLFSKLVENRYEFKELYKFASSLEKVL
;
A
#
# COMPACT_ATOMS: atom_id res chain seq x y z
N MET A 1 -13.05 15.94 -18.85
CA MET A 1 -13.60 14.74 -19.51
C MET A 1 -12.73 13.51 -19.24
N VAL A 2 -11.43 13.52 -19.56
CA VAL A 2 -10.53 12.37 -19.35
C VAL A 2 -10.48 11.89 -17.89
N TYR A 3 -10.28 12.78 -16.92
CA TYR A 3 -10.23 12.41 -15.49
C TYR A 3 -11.52 11.74 -14.96
N GLN A 4 -12.68 12.21 -15.41
CA GLN A 4 -13.96 11.62 -15.01
C GLN A 4 -14.14 10.23 -15.61
N LEU A 5 -13.77 10.05 -16.88
CA LEU A 5 -13.83 8.75 -17.54
C LEU A 5 -12.81 7.78 -16.92
N PHE A 6 -11.60 8.24 -16.62
CA PHE A 6 -10.60 7.48 -15.89
C PHE A 6 -11.15 6.95 -14.55
N ASN A 7 -11.72 7.84 -13.71
CA ASN A 7 -12.29 7.43 -12.42
C ASN A 7 -13.41 6.39 -12.57
N ASN A 8 -14.26 6.53 -13.57
CA ASN A 8 -15.34 5.58 -13.84
C ASN A 8 -14.80 4.20 -14.27
N LEU A 9 -13.84 4.18 -15.20
CA LEU A 9 -13.19 2.93 -15.64
C LEU A 9 -12.42 2.26 -14.50
N PHE A 10 -11.76 3.04 -13.64
CA PHE A 10 -11.05 2.55 -12.46
C PHE A 10 -12.01 1.87 -11.48
N GLN A 11 -13.15 2.50 -11.17
CA GLN A 11 -14.19 1.92 -10.33
C GLN A 11 -14.79 0.63 -10.91
N GLN A 12 -14.84 0.51 -12.24
CA GLN A 12 -15.31 -0.69 -12.95
C GLN A 12 -14.21 -1.78 -13.10
N GLY A 13 -12.96 -1.52 -12.69
CA GLY A 13 -11.84 -2.46 -12.87
C GLY A 13 -11.42 -2.66 -14.32
N LYS A 14 -11.70 -1.71 -15.20
CA LYS A 14 -11.46 -1.80 -16.66
C LYS A 14 -10.06 -1.30 -17.05
N HIS A 15 -9.03 -1.92 -16.51
CA HIS A 15 -7.64 -1.48 -16.63
C HIS A 15 -7.13 -1.40 -18.09
N ARG A 16 -7.58 -2.29 -18.98
CA ARG A 16 -7.22 -2.19 -20.41
C ARG A 16 -7.79 -0.93 -21.07
N GLU A 17 -9.02 -0.56 -20.74
CA GLU A 17 -9.68 0.63 -21.27
C GLU A 17 -9.03 1.91 -20.73
N ILE A 18 -8.55 1.87 -19.48
CA ILE A 18 -7.73 2.95 -18.90
C ILE A 18 -6.45 3.15 -19.71
N VAL A 19 -5.70 2.07 -20.00
CA VAL A 19 -4.47 2.16 -20.82
C VAL A 19 -4.77 2.79 -22.18
N ASN A 20 -5.84 2.36 -22.86
CA ASN A 20 -6.22 2.93 -24.16
C ASN A 20 -6.58 4.41 -24.06
N LEU A 21 -7.35 4.80 -23.03
CA LEU A 21 -7.71 6.19 -22.76
C LEU A 21 -6.47 7.06 -22.53
N LEU A 22 -5.53 6.58 -21.71
CA LEU A 22 -4.33 7.35 -21.36
C LEU A 22 -3.34 7.43 -22.51
N ASN A 23 -3.21 6.40 -23.35
CA ASN A 23 -2.43 6.49 -24.58
C ASN A 23 -3.01 7.54 -25.55
N GLN A 24 -4.34 7.54 -25.75
CA GLN A 24 -4.99 8.58 -26.57
C GLN A 24 -4.83 9.98 -25.97
N PHE A 25 -4.84 10.10 -24.64
CA PHE A 25 -4.59 11.37 -23.96
C PHE A 25 -3.16 11.86 -24.19
N MET A 26 -2.19 10.94 -24.21
CA MET A 26 -0.77 11.19 -24.47
C MET A 26 -0.45 11.58 -25.91
N ASP A 27 -1.30 11.25 -26.88
CA ASP A 27 -1.18 11.69 -28.28
C ASP A 27 -1.46 13.20 -28.46
N ASN A 28 -1.96 13.89 -27.43
CA ASN A 28 -2.19 15.33 -27.45
C ASN A 28 -0.90 16.10 -27.16
N ASN A 29 -0.49 17.00 -28.06
CA ASN A 29 0.74 17.78 -27.94
C ASN A 29 0.74 18.85 -26.82
N ASN A 30 -0.39 19.08 -26.14
CA ASN A 30 -0.54 20.16 -25.15
C ASN A 30 -0.59 19.67 -23.69
N LEU A 31 -0.12 18.46 -23.38
CA LEU A 31 -0.09 17.99 -22.00
C LEU A 31 0.92 18.76 -21.16
N SER A 32 0.50 19.16 -19.96
CA SER A 32 1.45 19.62 -18.95
C SER A 32 2.36 18.48 -18.47
N ILE A 33 3.49 18.84 -17.86
CA ILE A 33 4.44 17.87 -17.29
C ILE A 33 3.74 16.96 -16.27
N LEU A 34 2.86 17.50 -15.42
CA LEU A 34 2.15 16.72 -14.41
C LEU A 34 1.14 15.75 -15.03
N GLU A 35 0.45 16.16 -16.09
CA GLU A 35 -0.51 15.30 -16.80
C GLU A 35 0.19 14.13 -17.48
N LYS A 36 1.34 14.40 -18.11
CA LYS A 36 2.16 13.36 -18.71
C LYS A 36 2.71 12.39 -17.66
N GLY A 37 3.23 12.90 -16.54
CA GLY A 37 3.68 12.06 -15.43
C GLY A 37 2.57 11.20 -14.84
N TRP A 38 1.40 11.79 -14.63
CA TRP A 38 0.21 11.09 -14.13
C TRP A 38 -0.26 9.98 -15.07
N ALA A 39 -0.31 10.25 -16.38
CA ALA A 39 -0.72 9.25 -17.37
C ALA A 39 0.28 8.08 -17.43
N LEU A 40 1.58 8.37 -17.48
CA LEU A 40 2.63 7.34 -17.50
C LEU A 40 2.62 6.49 -16.22
N TRP A 41 2.42 7.11 -15.06
CA TRP A 41 2.28 6.38 -13.80
C TRP A 41 1.06 5.45 -13.81
N ASN A 42 -0.12 5.94 -14.23
CA ASN A 42 -1.35 5.14 -14.23
C ASN A 42 -1.41 4.07 -15.33
N ILE A 43 -0.68 4.23 -16.43
CA ILE A 43 -0.47 3.16 -17.41
C ILE A 43 0.34 2.03 -16.75
N SER A 44 1.42 2.36 -16.03
CA SER A 44 2.21 1.36 -15.28
C SER A 44 1.34 0.65 -14.24
N ASP A 45 0.59 1.40 -13.44
CA ASP A 45 -0.31 0.85 -12.44
C ASP A 45 -1.37 -0.10 -13.05
N SER A 46 -1.96 0.29 -14.18
CA SER A 46 -2.94 -0.55 -14.87
C SER A 46 -2.32 -1.87 -15.35
N TYR A 47 -1.10 -1.85 -15.88
CA TYR A 47 -0.37 -3.07 -16.24
C TYR A 47 0.01 -3.91 -15.00
N ALA A 48 0.38 -3.27 -13.90
CA ALA A 48 0.68 -3.93 -12.64
C ALA A 48 -0.53 -4.71 -12.11
N ILE A 49 -1.70 -4.08 -12.07
CA ILE A 49 -2.95 -4.72 -11.64
C ILE A 49 -3.34 -5.89 -12.55
N MET A 50 -3.11 -5.76 -13.87
CA MET A 50 -3.33 -6.85 -14.84
C MET A 50 -2.24 -7.94 -14.79
N ARG A 51 -1.18 -7.76 -14.00
CA ARG A 51 0.00 -8.64 -13.90
C ARG A 51 0.73 -8.82 -15.24
N GLU A 52 0.94 -7.71 -15.95
CA GLU A 52 1.62 -7.68 -17.27
C GLU A 52 3.01 -7.05 -17.17
N PRO A 53 4.00 -7.73 -16.57
CA PRO A 53 5.26 -7.11 -16.17
C PRO A 53 6.10 -6.56 -17.33
N LEU A 54 6.03 -7.18 -18.51
CA LEU A 54 6.79 -6.71 -19.68
C LEU A 54 6.23 -5.41 -20.25
N LEU A 55 4.90 -5.25 -20.24
CA LEU A 55 4.24 -4.04 -20.72
C LEU A 55 4.38 -2.91 -19.71
N GLU A 56 4.24 -3.24 -18.43
CA GLU A 56 4.55 -2.31 -17.33
C GLU A 56 5.97 -1.79 -17.46
N HIS A 57 6.97 -2.69 -17.55
CA HIS A 57 8.38 -2.33 -17.65
C HIS A 57 8.68 -1.41 -18.83
N GLN A 58 8.13 -1.73 -20.01
CA GLN A 58 8.33 -0.92 -21.21
C GLN A 58 7.78 0.51 -21.05
N ASN A 59 6.61 0.67 -20.43
CA ASN A 59 6.05 1.99 -20.15
C ASN A 59 6.85 2.70 -19.03
N HIS A 60 7.27 1.96 -18.01
CA HIS A 60 7.94 2.55 -16.85
C HIS A 60 9.35 3.05 -17.17
N ILE A 61 10.09 2.37 -18.06
CA ILE A 61 11.33 2.91 -18.64
C ILE A 61 11.07 4.28 -19.28
N ASN A 62 10.03 4.38 -20.11
CA ASN A 62 9.69 5.64 -20.76
C ASN A 62 9.36 6.73 -19.73
N PHE A 63 8.67 6.37 -18.64
CA PHE A 63 8.36 7.29 -17.55
C PHE A 63 9.62 7.81 -16.87
N VAL A 64 10.53 6.91 -16.50
CA VAL A 64 11.76 7.23 -15.80
C VAL A 64 12.69 8.06 -16.68
N GLU A 65 12.97 7.64 -17.91
CA GLU A 65 13.89 8.36 -18.81
C GLU A 65 13.36 9.76 -19.15
N TRP A 66 12.07 9.88 -19.52
CA TRP A 66 11.46 11.19 -19.72
C TRP A 66 11.50 12.04 -18.43
N GLY A 67 11.24 11.41 -17.29
CA GLY A 67 11.16 12.09 -16.01
C GLY A 67 12.52 12.59 -15.50
N LYS A 68 13.61 11.84 -15.74
CA LYS A 68 14.98 12.27 -15.42
C LYS A 68 15.35 13.57 -16.11
N ASP A 69 14.90 13.76 -17.34
CA ASP A 69 15.20 14.93 -18.16
C ASP A 69 14.25 16.11 -17.88
N THR A 70 13.01 15.83 -17.47
CA THR A 70 11.91 16.82 -17.50
C THR A 70 11.35 17.17 -16.12
N LEU A 71 11.28 16.22 -15.19
CA LEU A 71 10.68 16.46 -13.88
C LEU A 71 11.60 17.32 -13.01
N HIS A 72 10.99 18.20 -12.23
CA HIS A 72 11.71 18.86 -11.14
C HIS A 72 12.27 17.79 -10.18
N PRO A 73 13.50 17.93 -9.65
CA PRO A 73 14.15 16.91 -8.82
C PRO A 73 13.30 16.41 -7.64
N ASP A 74 12.48 17.27 -7.04
CA ASP A 74 11.53 16.92 -5.99
C ASP A 74 10.57 15.79 -6.35
N LYS A 75 10.30 15.58 -7.65
CA LYS A 75 9.28 14.66 -8.15
C LYS A 75 9.81 13.28 -8.53
N LEU A 76 11.11 13.04 -8.37
CA LEU A 76 11.74 11.79 -8.80
C LEU A 76 11.24 10.56 -8.01
N HIS A 77 10.76 10.73 -6.77
CA HIS A 77 10.15 9.63 -6.02
C HIS A 77 8.81 9.15 -6.58
N TRP A 78 8.19 9.90 -7.51
CA TRP A 78 6.96 9.49 -8.18
C TRP A 78 7.15 8.22 -9.04
N PHE A 79 8.37 7.98 -9.54
CA PHE A 79 8.69 6.76 -10.27
C PHE A 79 8.41 5.51 -9.42
N VAL A 80 8.68 5.58 -8.12
CA VAL A 80 8.85 4.39 -7.28
C VAL A 80 7.97 4.37 -6.04
N SER A 81 6.78 4.97 -6.11
CA SER A 81 5.87 5.14 -4.98
C SER A 81 4.82 4.04 -4.80
N ASP A 82 4.85 2.97 -5.61
CA ASP A 82 3.85 1.89 -5.57
C ASP A 82 4.48 0.49 -5.46
N GLY A 83 4.14 -0.24 -4.40
CA GLY A 83 4.62 -1.61 -4.18
C GLY A 83 4.02 -2.62 -5.15
N THR A 84 2.82 -2.39 -5.68
CA THR A 84 2.16 -3.27 -6.66
C THR A 84 2.92 -3.30 -7.97
N GLN A 85 3.42 -2.14 -8.41
CA GLN A 85 4.27 -2.01 -9.58
C GLN A 85 5.58 -2.80 -9.38
N ALA A 86 6.29 -2.52 -8.28
CA ALA A 86 7.51 -3.25 -7.92
C ALA A 86 7.33 -4.78 -7.86
N LEU A 87 6.26 -5.25 -7.21
CA LEU A 87 5.96 -6.68 -7.10
C LEU A 87 5.60 -7.29 -8.45
N THR A 88 4.91 -6.56 -9.33
CA THR A 88 4.59 -7.07 -10.66
C THR A 88 5.84 -7.18 -11.51
N LEU A 89 6.70 -6.15 -11.55
CA LEU A 89 8.00 -6.21 -12.23
C LEU A 89 8.86 -7.41 -11.80
N SER A 90 8.78 -7.82 -10.52
CA SER A 90 9.47 -9.01 -10.03
C SER A 90 9.01 -10.30 -10.74
N LEU A 91 7.75 -10.40 -11.16
CA LEU A 91 7.22 -11.55 -11.92
C LEU A 91 7.85 -11.65 -13.32
N GLY A 92 8.35 -10.54 -13.86
CA GLY A 92 9.03 -10.47 -15.16
C GLY A 92 10.56 -10.44 -15.07
N ASN A 93 11.15 -10.67 -13.88
CA ASN A 93 12.58 -10.50 -13.61
C ASN A 93 13.08 -9.07 -13.91
N LYS A 94 12.26 -8.04 -13.62
CA LYS A 94 12.55 -6.61 -13.84
C LYS A 94 12.65 -5.79 -12.55
N LEU A 95 12.73 -6.48 -11.40
CA LEU A 95 12.81 -5.81 -10.10
C LEU A 95 14.10 -4.98 -9.93
N ASP A 96 15.23 -5.44 -10.49
CA ASP A 96 16.50 -4.74 -10.35
C ASP A 96 16.44 -3.33 -10.94
N ASP A 97 15.75 -3.15 -12.08
CA ASP A 97 15.54 -1.84 -12.68
C ASP A 97 14.74 -0.91 -11.74
N TRP A 98 13.71 -1.43 -11.08
CA TRP A 98 12.93 -0.68 -10.08
C TRP A 98 13.79 -0.25 -8.88
N ILE A 99 14.68 -1.13 -8.42
CA ILE A 99 15.64 -0.83 -7.34
C ILE A 99 16.59 0.28 -7.79
N GLU A 100 17.10 0.22 -9.03
CA GLU A 100 17.95 1.27 -9.59
C GLU A 100 17.23 2.62 -9.68
N TRP A 101 15.96 2.63 -10.12
CA TRP A 101 15.15 3.85 -10.16
C TRP A 101 14.90 4.43 -8.77
N TYR A 102 14.71 3.57 -7.77
CA TYR A 102 14.54 3.99 -6.38
C TYR A 102 15.82 4.59 -5.80
N GLU A 103 16.97 3.97 -6.04
CA GLU A 103 18.26 4.53 -5.61
C GLU A 103 18.60 5.82 -6.35
N TYR A 104 18.22 5.93 -7.64
CA TYR A 104 18.30 7.18 -8.39
C TYR A 104 17.47 8.28 -7.72
N ALA A 105 16.19 8.03 -7.42
CA ALA A 105 15.33 8.99 -6.75
C ALA A 105 15.91 9.41 -5.39
N CYS A 106 16.38 8.45 -4.58
CA CYS A 106 16.99 8.73 -3.28
C CYS A 106 18.26 9.59 -3.39
N LYS A 107 19.04 9.43 -4.46
CA LYS A 107 20.29 10.16 -4.68
C LYS A 107 20.06 11.57 -5.21
N TYR A 108 19.12 11.76 -6.12
CA TYR A 108 18.99 12.99 -6.90
C TYR A 108 17.75 13.83 -6.56
N SER A 109 16.81 13.32 -5.77
CA SER A 109 15.64 14.11 -5.38
C SER A 109 15.98 15.12 -4.28
N SER A 110 15.46 16.34 -4.42
CA SER A 110 15.47 17.33 -3.33
C SER A 110 14.71 16.78 -2.13
N LYS A 111 15.15 17.08 -0.92
CA LYS A 111 14.37 16.81 0.30
C LYS A 111 13.69 18.10 0.75
N ASN A 112 12.37 18.12 0.80
CA ASN A 112 11.61 19.19 1.43
C ASN A 112 10.25 18.70 1.96
N LYS A 113 9.49 19.64 2.53
CA LYS A 113 8.18 19.39 3.12
C LYS A 113 7.12 18.98 2.09
N ASP A 114 7.18 19.52 0.87
CA ASP A 114 6.13 19.36 -0.14
C ASP A 114 6.20 17.99 -0.84
N ASN A 115 7.37 17.31 -0.79
CA ASN A 115 7.54 15.96 -1.32
C ASN A 115 7.70 14.87 -0.23
N ARG A 116 7.47 15.21 1.03
CA ARG A 116 7.64 14.26 2.15
C ARG A 116 6.72 13.05 2.03
N GLY A 117 5.47 13.25 1.60
CA GLY A 117 4.50 12.18 1.42
C GLY A 117 4.97 11.13 0.41
N VAL A 118 5.32 11.54 -0.81
CA VAL A 118 5.77 10.59 -1.85
C VAL A 118 7.10 9.92 -1.49
N ARG A 119 8.00 10.63 -0.79
CA ARG A 119 9.26 10.03 -0.30
C ARG A 119 8.94 8.89 0.66
N PHE A 120 8.02 9.10 1.60
CA PHE A 120 7.54 8.06 2.51
C PHE A 120 6.92 6.88 1.75
N GLU A 121 6.02 7.14 0.80
CA GLU A 121 5.39 6.08 0.00
C GLU A 121 6.42 5.26 -0.78
N SER A 122 7.47 5.90 -1.34
CA SER A 122 8.52 5.18 -2.05
C SER A 122 9.36 4.26 -1.14
N HIS A 123 9.69 4.73 0.06
CA HIS A 123 10.45 3.93 1.02
C HIS A 123 9.59 2.77 1.56
N ARG A 124 8.30 3.04 1.81
CA ARG A 124 7.30 2.03 2.19
C ARG A 124 7.17 0.96 1.10
N ALA A 125 7.01 1.36 -0.16
CA ALA A 125 6.90 0.46 -1.29
C ALA A 125 8.13 -0.46 -1.38
N MET A 126 9.34 0.12 -1.32
CA MET A 126 10.58 -0.67 -1.39
C MET A 126 10.73 -1.64 -0.21
N ALA A 127 10.49 -1.18 1.02
CA ALA A 127 10.55 -2.04 2.21
C ALA A 127 9.54 -3.19 2.15
N ALA A 128 8.29 -2.90 1.78
CA ALA A 128 7.23 -3.90 1.64
C ALA A 128 7.58 -4.93 0.56
N THR A 129 8.11 -4.49 -0.59
CA THR A 129 8.55 -5.39 -1.66
C THR A 129 9.65 -6.34 -1.18
N PHE A 130 10.67 -5.83 -0.47
CA PHE A 130 11.71 -6.70 0.09
C PHE A 130 11.18 -7.70 1.12
N ILE A 131 10.21 -7.32 1.96
CA ILE A 131 9.56 -8.26 2.88
C ILE A 131 8.83 -9.36 2.12
N LYS A 132 7.98 -9.00 1.16
CA LYS A 132 7.15 -9.96 0.43
C LYS A 132 7.97 -10.90 -0.45
N LEU A 133 9.11 -10.43 -0.98
CA LEU A 133 10.06 -11.25 -1.74
C LEU A 133 11.15 -11.92 -0.88
N ASN A 134 11.06 -11.80 0.45
CA ASN A 134 12.03 -12.35 1.39
C ASN A 134 13.49 -11.88 1.18
N MET A 135 13.68 -10.69 0.62
CA MET A 135 14.98 -10.04 0.40
C MET A 135 15.43 -9.25 1.64
N LEU A 136 15.44 -9.91 2.80
CA LEU A 136 15.57 -9.25 4.10
C LEU A 136 16.94 -8.62 4.35
N SER A 137 17.98 -9.05 3.62
CA SER A 137 19.31 -8.41 3.69
C SER A 137 19.31 -6.98 3.17
N SER A 138 18.41 -6.63 2.25
CA SER A 138 18.37 -5.34 1.57
C SER A 138 17.41 -4.34 2.23
N ILE A 139 16.63 -4.78 3.22
CA ILE A 139 15.56 -3.96 3.84
C ILE A 139 16.07 -2.84 4.75
N GLY A 140 17.32 -2.90 5.21
CA GLY A 140 17.88 -1.93 6.16
C GLY A 140 17.82 -0.50 5.63
N ASN A 141 18.21 -0.29 4.37
CA ASN A 141 18.25 1.04 3.74
C ASN A 141 16.88 1.72 3.68
N PRO A 142 15.82 1.12 3.09
CA PRO A 142 14.52 1.78 3.04
C PRO A 142 13.92 2.01 4.43
N LEU A 143 14.11 1.09 5.40
CA LEU A 143 13.63 1.30 6.76
C LEU A 143 14.33 2.46 7.47
N ASN A 144 15.66 2.58 7.34
CA ASN A 144 16.40 3.71 7.91
C ASN A 144 15.93 5.02 7.30
N ARG A 145 15.72 5.07 5.98
CA ARG A 145 15.18 6.27 5.30
C ARG A 145 13.76 6.61 5.76
N MET A 146 12.90 5.63 6.02
CA MET A 146 11.57 5.87 6.62
C MET A 146 11.70 6.47 8.01
N LYS A 147 12.59 5.92 8.85
CA LYS A 147 12.84 6.43 10.19
C LYS A 147 13.35 7.87 10.16
N GLU A 148 14.36 8.16 9.35
CA GLU A 148 14.89 9.52 9.15
C GLU A 148 13.77 10.49 8.71
N LEU A 149 12.93 10.08 7.77
CA LEU A 149 11.82 10.91 7.28
C LEU A 149 10.78 11.20 8.38
N ILE A 150 10.43 10.20 9.20
CA ILE A 150 9.54 10.37 10.36
C ILE A 150 10.15 11.33 11.39
N GLU A 151 11.47 11.35 11.52
CA GLU A 151 12.22 12.22 12.44
C GLU A 151 12.48 13.63 11.87
N GLU A 152 12.29 13.87 10.55
CA GLU A 152 12.45 15.19 9.93
C GLU A 152 11.51 16.25 10.52
N ASP A 153 10.30 15.86 10.95
CA ASP A 153 9.28 16.77 11.45
C ASP A 153 8.24 16.05 12.33
N GLY A 154 8.35 16.24 13.64
CA GLY A 154 7.43 15.65 14.60
C GLY A 154 5.99 16.20 14.53
N ASN A 155 5.77 17.32 13.84
CA ASN A 155 4.45 17.93 13.63
C ASN A 155 3.86 17.61 12.25
N TRP A 156 4.49 16.70 11.49
CA TRP A 156 3.96 16.29 10.21
C TRP A 156 2.58 15.65 10.38
N GLU A 157 1.58 16.13 9.64
CA GLU A 157 0.20 15.65 9.70
C GLU A 157 0.05 14.12 9.49
N ASN A 158 0.99 13.47 8.82
CA ASN A 158 0.97 12.03 8.56
C ASN A 158 1.74 11.21 9.60
N ILE A 159 2.16 11.81 10.72
CA ILE A 159 3.10 11.18 11.65
C ILE A 159 2.58 9.87 12.24
N ILE A 160 1.30 9.81 12.63
CA ILE A 160 0.68 8.60 13.20
C ILE A 160 0.62 7.48 12.17
N PHE A 161 0.10 7.79 10.97
CA PHE A 161 0.06 6.85 9.85
C PHE A 161 1.45 6.29 9.52
N SER A 162 2.45 7.18 9.48
CA SER A 162 3.80 6.84 9.08
C SER A 162 4.52 5.97 10.11
N LYS A 163 4.37 6.29 11.40
CA LYS A 163 4.94 5.50 12.49
C LYS A 163 4.34 4.10 12.55
N ILE A 164 3.02 3.96 12.51
CA ILE A 164 2.38 2.64 12.53
C ILE A 164 2.82 1.82 11.32
N THR A 165 2.81 2.41 10.13
CA THR A 165 3.28 1.72 8.93
C THR A 165 4.74 1.26 9.04
N TYR A 166 5.63 2.11 9.56
CA TYR A 166 7.03 1.76 9.81
C TYR A 166 7.16 0.58 10.79
N TYR A 167 6.44 0.63 11.91
CA TYR A 167 6.47 -0.45 12.89
C TYR A 167 5.81 -1.74 12.39
N SER A 168 4.78 -1.67 11.53
CA SER A 168 4.21 -2.85 10.86
C SER A 168 5.25 -3.56 9.99
N LEU A 169 6.06 -2.80 9.24
CA LEU A 169 7.15 -3.37 8.42
C LEU A 169 8.25 -3.99 9.31
N LEU A 170 8.59 -3.36 10.45
CA LEU A 170 9.51 -3.94 11.42
C LEU A 170 8.95 -5.22 12.05
N LEU A 171 7.64 -5.28 12.31
CA LEU A 171 6.98 -6.47 12.83
C LEU A 171 7.08 -7.63 11.84
N GLU A 172 6.74 -7.41 10.56
CA GLU A 172 6.89 -8.45 9.52
C GLU A 172 8.35 -8.90 9.35
N LYS A 173 9.30 -7.96 9.36
CA LYS A 173 10.74 -8.25 9.29
C LYS A 173 11.18 -9.11 10.48
N GLY A 174 10.84 -8.68 11.69
CA GLY A 174 11.18 -9.37 12.93
C GLY A 174 10.63 -10.80 12.95
N TYR A 175 9.38 -10.97 12.49
CA TYR A 175 8.75 -12.28 12.36
C TYR A 175 9.54 -13.20 11.42
N LYS A 176 9.86 -12.74 10.21
CA LYS A 176 10.59 -13.54 9.23
C LYS A 176 12.03 -13.88 9.65
N LEU A 177 12.66 -13.03 10.47
CA LEU A 177 14.00 -13.26 11.01
C LEU A 177 14.00 -14.02 12.35
N ASN A 178 12.84 -14.28 12.95
CA ASN A 178 12.71 -14.74 14.33
C ASN A 178 13.43 -13.81 15.34
N ASP A 179 13.43 -12.50 15.07
CA ASP A 179 13.99 -11.48 15.94
C ASP A 179 12.91 -11.01 16.94
N TYR A 180 12.84 -11.71 18.08
CA TYR A 180 11.84 -11.46 19.12
C TYR A 180 11.96 -10.09 19.78
N VAL A 181 13.15 -9.46 19.76
CA VAL A 181 13.34 -8.12 20.31
C VAL A 181 12.67 -7.11 19.39
N VAL A 182 13.00 -7.14 18.10
CA VAL A 182 12.37 -6.25 17.09
C VAL A 182 10.87 -6.46 17.02
N LEU A 183 10.41 -7.71 17.09
CA LEU A 183 8.98 -8.05 17.13
C LEU A 183 8.25 -7.37 18.28
N LYS A 184 8.77 -7.56 19.50
CA LYS A 184 8.16 -7.01 20.71
C LYS A 184 8.18 -5.49 20.67
N ASP A 185 9.33 -4.89 20.36
CA ASP A 185 9.48 -3.43 20.32
C ASP A 185 8.53 -2.81 19.28
N ALA A 186 8.41 -3.41 18.09
CA ALA A 186 7.48 -2.93 17.06
C ALA A 186 6.02 -3.00 17.53
N LYS A 187 5.61 -4.13 18.13
CA LYS A 187 4.25 -4.31 18.66
C LYS A 187 3.94 -3.30 19.78
N ASP A 188 4.83 -3.14 20.76
CA ASP A 188 4.63 -2.25 21.90
C ASP A 188 4.49 -0.79 21.41
N ASN A 189 5.28 -0.38 20.41
CA ASN A 189 5.16 0.93 19.79
C ASN A 189 3.83 1.10 19.04
N ILE A 190 3.37 0.09 18.28
CA ILE A 190 2.06 0.13 17.62
C ILE A 190 0.95 0.31 18.65
N GLN A 191 0.96 -0.49 19.73
CA GLN A 191 -0.04 -0.42 20.81
C GLN A 191 -0.09 0.96 21.46
N SER A 192 1.07 1.59 21.68
CA SER A 192 1.13 2.95 22.25
C SER A 192 0.46 4.02 21.37
N LEU A 193 0.41 3.81 20.04
CA LEU A 193 -0.15 4.74 19.06
C LEU A 193 -1.65 4.50 18.79
N MET A 194 -2.24 3.40 19.26
CA MET A 194 -3.63 3.05 18.94
C MET A 194 -4.66 4.04 19.52
N ASN A 195 -4.33 4.69 20.64
CA ASN A 195 -5.15 5.77 21.20
C ASN A 195 -5.22 6.96 20.24
N ASP A 196 -4.11 7.32 19.61
CA ASP A 196 -4.05 8.43 18.65
C ASP A 196 -4.86 8.08 17.39
N VAL A 197 -4.77 6.84 16.90
CA VAL A 197 -5.60 6.37 15.78
C VAL A 197 -7.09 6.52 16.08
N SER A 198 -7.51 6.20 17.30
CA SER A 198 -8.90 6.31 17.73
C SER A 198 -9.42 7.75 17.76
N LEU A 199 -8.53 8.72 18.00
CA LEU A 199 -8.85 10.15 17.88
C LEU A 199 -8.97 10.56 16.41
N GLU A 200 -8.03 10.13 15.57
CA GLU A 200 -7.99 10.44 14.14
C GLU A 200 -9.18 9.86 13.35
N LEU A 201 -9.74 8.73 13.81
CA LEU A 201 -10.97 8.15 13.24
C LEU A 201 -12.19 9.09 13.32
N LYS A 202 -12.17 10.08 14.22
CA LYS A 202 -13.25 11.06 14.38
C LYS A 202 -13.16 12.21 13.37
N ASN A 203 -12.08 12.29 12.60
CA ASN A 203 -11.93 13.33 11.59
C ASN A 203 -12.89 13.11 10.42
N GLY A 204 -13.16 14.19 9.69
CA GLY A 204 -13.98 14.14 8.50
C GLY A 204 -13.35 13.34 7.35
N GLU A 205 -14.16 13.10 6.32
CA GLU A 205 -13.67 12.60 5.05
C GLU A 205 -12.97 13.72 4.28
N ARG A 206 -11.89 13.36 3.56
CA ARG A 206 -11.21 14.29 2.66
C ARG A 206 -11.82 14.25 1.26
N LYS A 207 -11.64 15.34 0.51
CA LYS A 207 -12.00 15.38 -0.92
C LYS A 207 -11.11 14.39 -1.67
N GLU A 208 -11.68 13.60 -2.58
CA GLU A 208 -10.89 12.65 -3.37
C GLU A 208 -10.00 13.40 -4.36
N SER A 209 -8.69 13.20 -4.21
CA SER A 209 -7.67 13.58 -5.18
C SER A 209 -7.58 12.55 -6.32
N LEU A 210 -7.03 12.95 -7.46
CA LEU A 210 -6.86 12.07 -8.62
C LEU A 210 -5.81 11.00 -8.31
N LEU A 211 -6.18 9.72 -8.43
CA LEU A 211 -5.29 8.60 -8.12
C LEU A 211 -3.96 8.70 -8.87
N GLY A 212 -2.86 8.49 -8.14
CA GLY A 212 -1.51 8.46 -8.71
C GLY A 212 -1.02 9.83 -9.20
N SER A 213 -1.76 10.91 -8.92
CA SER A 213 -1.28 12.28 -9.16
C SER A 213 -0.24 12.67 -8.13
N TRP A 214 0.60 13.65 -8.48
CA TRP A 214 1.60 14.21 -7.58
C TRP A 214 0.96 14.74 -6.28
N GLU A 215 -0.20 15.37 -6.40
CA GLU A 215 -0.97 15.94 -5.29
C GLU A 215 -1.49 14.83 -4.36
N GLU A 216 -2.05 13.75 -4.90
CA GLU A 216 -2.59 12.64 -4.11
C GLU A 216 -1.50 11.91 -3.31
N LEU A 217 -0.33 11.68 -3.92
CA LEU A 217 0.81 11.04 -3.27
C LEU A 217 1.41 11.86 -2.11
N ASN A 218 1.19 13.18 -2.11
CA ASN A 218 1.66 14.07 -1.04
C ASN A 218 0.54 14.54 -0.11
N GLU A 219 -0.70 14.10 -0.33
CA GLU A 219 -1.86 14.51 0.46
C GLU A 219 -1.81 13.98 1.90
N SER A 220 -2.38 14.75 2.82
CA SER A 220 -2.60 14.37 4.21
C SER A 220 -3.31 13.03 4.35
N ARG A 221 -2.70 12.11 5.09
CA ARG A 221 -3.26 10.85 5.60
C ARG A 221 -4.02 11.06 6.93
N GLN A 222 -4.22 12.30 7.37
CA GLN A 222 -5.01 12.64 8.54
C GLN A 222 -6.52 12.65 8.23
N SER A 223 -7.06 11.50 7.83
CA SER A 223 -8.49 11.33 7.52
C SER A 223 -9.01 10.00 8.04
N ARG A 224 -10.31 9.93 8.30
CA ARG A 224 -10.97 8.69 8.72
C ARG A 224 -10.70 7.55 7.75
N ARG A 225 -10.86 7.77 6.44
CA ARG A 225 -10.55 6.77 5.41
C ARG A 225 -9.11 6.24 5.50
N ALA A 226 -8.12 7.12 5.65
CA ALA A 226 -6.73 6.70 5.74
C ALA A 226 -6.46 5.89 7.01
N MET A 227 -7.07 6.25 8.15
CA MET A 227 -6.99 5.44 9.38
C MET A 227 -7.67 4.08 9.23
N LEU A 228 -8.80 3.99 8.54
CA LEU A 228 -9.45 2.70 8.26
C LEU A 228 -8.58 1.79 7.38
N VAL A 229 -7.90 2.36 6.38
CA VAL A 229 -6.92 1.62 5.55
C VAL A 229 -5.74 1.18 6.40
N LEU A 230 -5.23 2.03 7.28
CA LEU A 230 -4.15 1.71 8.22
C LEU A 230 -4.53 0.52 9.11
N LEU A 231 -5.71 0.57 9.73
CA LEU A 231 -6.23 -0.52 10.57
C LEU A 231 -6.42 -1.81 9.77
N HIS A 232 -7.01 -1.76 8.57
CA HIS A 232 -7.14 -2.95 7.71
C HIS A 232 -5.77 -3.61 7.43
N ASN A 233 -4.75 -2.80 7.09
CA ASN A 233 -3.42 -3.31 6.78
C ASN A 233 -2.71 -3.83 8.03
N LEU A 234 -2.89 -3.17 9.18
CA LEU A 234 -2.36 -3.61 10.46
C LEU A 234 -3.01 -4.92 10.91
N GLY A 235 -4.31 -5.08 10.74
CA GLY A 235 -5.03 -6.33 11.03
C GLY A 235 -4.49 -7.50 10.21
N CYS A 236 -4.24 -7.28 8.91
CA CYS A 236 -3.56 -8.26 8.06
C CYS A 236 -2.15 -8.58 8.59
N THR A 237 -1.37 -7.56 8.93
CA THR A 237 0.00 -7.71 9.43
C THR A 237 0.05 -8.54 10.71
N PHE A 238 -0.83 -8.26 11.67
CA PHE A 238 -0.92 -9.02 12.91
C PHE A 238 -1.32 -10.47 12.67
N SER A 239 -2.22 -10.74 11.71
CA SER A 239 -2.58 -12.12 11.33
C SER A 239 -1.38 -12.87 10.74
N GLU A 240 -0.65 -12.25 9.78
CA GLU A 240 0.53 -12.83 9.14
C GLU A 240 1.68 -13.09 10.14
N THR A 241 1.73 -12.32 11.22
CA THR A 241 2.75 -12.42 12.29
C THR A 241 2.24 -13.14 13.54
N THR A 242 1.10 -13.83 13.45
CA THR A 242 0.50 -14.68 14.49
C THR A 242 0.01 -13.97 15.76
N TYR A 243 -0.06 -12.64 15.75
CA TYR A 243 -0.71 -11.82 16.77
C TYR A 243 -2.23 -11.79 16.54
N TYR A 244 -2.86 -12.97 16.65
CA TYR A 244 -4.26 -13.15 16.26
C TYR A 244 -5.24 -12.34 17.10
N GLN A 245 -4.96 -12.15 18.39
CA GLN A 245 -5.80 -11.34 19.27
C GLN A 245 -5.83 -9.89 18.79
N GLU A 246 -4.66 -9.28 18.59
CA GLU A 246 -4.51 -7.91 18.12
C GLU A 246 -5.07 -7.73 16.71
N SER A 247 -4.92 -8.75 15.85
CA SER A 247 -5.55 -8.78 14.54
C SER A 247 -7.07 -8.65 14.63
N VAL A 248 -7.71 -9.41 15.52
CA VAL A 248 -9.16 -9.35 15.74
C VAL A 248 -9.61 -8.00 16.29
N GLU A 249 -8.89 -7.44 17.27
CA GLU A 249 -9.19 -6.13 17.86
C GLU A 249 -9.15 -5.02 16.80
N VAL A 250 -8.10 -5.01 15.98
CA VAL A 250 -7.91 -4.00 14.92
C VAL A 250 -8.94 -4.16 13.79
N PHE A 251 -9.21 -5.40 13.33
CA PHE A 251 -10.24 -5.62 12.31
C PHE A 251 -11.63 -5.24 12.82
N SER A 252 -11.98 -5.60 14.05
CA SER A 252 -13.27 -5.23 14.66
C SER A 252 -13.43 -3.72 14.69
N THR A 253 -12.40 -3.00 15.17
CA THR A 253 -12.39 -1.53 15.18
C THR A 253 -12.60 -0.94 13.79
N ALA A 254 -11.92 -1.47 12.77
CA ALA A 254 -12.06 -0.98 11.40
C ALA A 254 -13.47 -1.25 10.84
N ILE A 255 -14.03 -2.44 11.08
CA ILE A 255 -15.36 -2.85 10.60
C ILE A 255 -16.45 -2.04 11.29
N ASP A 256 -16.37 -1.85 12.60
CA ASP A 256 -17.33 -1.05 13.38
C ASP A 256 -17.32 0.42 12.94
N ASN A 257 -16.19 0.89 12.43
CA ASN A 257 -16.06 2.21 11.81
C ASN A 257 -16.29 2.20 10.29
N GLY A 258 -16.87 1.14 9.72
CA GLY A 258 -17.39 1.12 8.35
C GLY A 258 -16.35 0.86 7.25
N VAL A 259 -15.19 0.27 7.56
CA VAL A 259 -14.26 -0.17 6.51
C VAL A 259 -14.91 -1.29 5.69
N ASN A 260 -14.76 -1.24 4.36
CA ASN A 260 -15.04 -2.37 3.51
C ASN A 260 -13.77 -3.21 3.39
N ILE A 261 -13.69 -4.30 4.16
CA ILE A 261 -12.55 -5.21 4.14
C ILE A 261 -12.46 -5.96 2.81
N THR A 262 -11.23 -6.10 2.30
CA THR A 262 -10.95 -6.84 1.06
C THR A 262 -11.15 -8.35 1.23
N LYS A 263 -11.25 -9.13 0.14
CA LYS A 263 -11.27 -10.61 0.21
C LYS A 263 -10.09 -11.16 1.03
N TYR A 264 -8.90 -10.57 0.85
CA TYR A 264 -7.72 -10.93 1.62
C TYR A 264 -7.88 -10.59 3.11
N GLY A 265 -8.33 -9.38 3.43
CA GLY A 265 -8.61 -8.96 4.81
C GLY A 265 -9.66 -9.85 5.50
N VAL A 266 -10.69 -10.30 4.77
CA VAL A 266 -11.69 -11.26 5.28
C VAL A 266 -11.04 -12.59 5.62
N ALA A 267 -10.19 -13.13 4.74
CA ALA A 267 -9.46 -14.37 5.02
C ALA A 267 -8.59 -14.24 6.28
N MET A 268 -7.84 -13.15 6.42
CA MET A 268 -6.98 -12.90 7.57
C MET A 268 -7.79 -12.72 8.87
N TYR A 269 -8.92 -12.01 8.80
CA TYR A 269 -9.76 -11.80 9.98
C TYR A 269 -10.39 -13.11 10.47
N LEU A 270 -10.95 -13.91 9.56
CA LEU A 270 -11.53 -15.22 9.89
C LEU A 270 -10.47 -16.19 10.40
N LEU A 271 -9.27 -16.18 9.81
CA LEU A 271 -8.13 -16.95 10.32
C LEU A 271 -7.82 -16.57 11.77
N SER A 272 -7.72 -15.28 12.07
CA SER A 272 -7.40 -14.81 13.42
C SER A 272 -8.46 -15.18 14.47
N ILE A 273 -9.75 -15.21 14.09
CA ILE A 273 -10.82 -15.67 14.98
C ILE A 273 -10.76 -17.19 15.18
N TRP A 274 -10.54 -17.93 14.09
CA TRP A 274 -10.40 -19.38 14.15
C TRP A 274 -9.27 -19.79 15.08
N GLU A 275 -8.11 -19.14 14.97
CA GLU A 275 -6.94 -19.44 15.80
C GLU A 275 -7.17 -19.22 17.30
N GLN A 276 -8.08 -18.30 17.68
CA GLN A 276 -8.42 -18.06 19.08
C GLN A 276 -9.47 -19.03 19.63
N ASN A 277 -10.54 -19.26 18.87
CA ASN A 277 -11.76 -19.86 19.42
C ASN A 277 -12.00 -21.30 18.93
N LYS A 278 -11.44 -21.67 17.78
CA LYS A 278 -11.66 -22.97 17.12
C LYS A 278 -13.15 -23.31 16.93
N ASP A 279 -13.99 -22.29 16.71
CA ASP A 279 -15.44 -22.42 16.53
C ASP A 279 -15.85 -22.21 15.07
N LYS A 280 -16.23 -23.30 14.40
CA LYS A 280 -16.71 -23.30 13.01
C LYS A 280 -17.98 -22.45 12.83
N THR A 281 -18.93 -22.54 13.76
CA THR A 281 -20.22 -21.85 13.66
C THR A 281 -20.04 -20.33 13.69
N GLN A 282 -19.11 -19.86 14.54
CA GLN A 282 -18.75 -18.45 14.60
C GLN A 282 -18.17 -17.95 13.27
N ILE A 283 -17.27 -18.72 12.65
CA ILE A 283 -16.65 -18.37 11.37
C ILE A 283 -17.68 -18.29 10.24
N GLU A 284 -18.55 -19.29 10.11
CA GLU A 284 -19.60 -19.31 9.07
C GLU A 284 -20.60 -18.15 9.23
N THR A 285 -21.01 -17.87 10.46
CA THR A 285 -21.91 -16.75 10.78
C THR A 285 -21.28 -15.42 10.41
N LEU A 286 -20.02 -15.22 10.80
CA LEU A 286 -19.32 -13.96 10.55
C LEU A 286 -19.03 -13.78 9.06
N PHE A 287 -18.60 -14.82 8.35
CA PHE A 287 -18.40 -14.77 6.89
C PHE A 287 -19.68 -14.32 6.18
N SER A 288 -20.82 -14.92 6.53
CA SER A 288 -22.11 -14.56 5.94
C SER A 288 -22.45 -13.09 6.14
N LYS A 289 -22.16 -12.55 7.34
CA LYS A 289 -22.37 -11.13 7.67
C LYS A 289 -21.42 -10.19 6.92
N LEU A 290 -20.14 -10.55 6.77
CA LEU A 290 -19.13 -9.68 6.16
C LEU A 290 -19.22 -9.63 4.63
N VAL A 291 -19.66 -10.72 4.02
CA VAL A 291 -19.56 -10.91 2.56
C VAL A 291 -20.87 -10.66 1.84
N GLU A 292 -22.02 -10.84 2.49
CA GLU A 292 -23.36 -10.61 1.89
C GLU A 292 -23.50 -11.22 0.48
N ASN A 293 -23.02 -12.45 0.29
CA ASN A 293 -23.02 -13.19 -0.99
C ASN A 293 -22.15 -12.57 -2.12
N ARG A 294 -21.22 -11.66 -1.82
CA ARG A 294 -20.29 -11.10 -2.83
C ARG A 294 -19.32 -12.13 -3.42
N TYR A 295 -19.03 -13.21 -2.72
CA TYR A 295 -18.14 -14.30 -3.15
C TYR A 295 -18.30 -15.53 -2.25
N GLU A 296 -17.78 -16.67 -2.70
CA GLU A 296 -17.86 -17.93 -1.96
C GLU A 296 -16.71 -18.12 -0.96
N PHE A 297 -16.96 -18.91 0.10
CA PHE A 297 -15.96 -19.16 1.14
C PHE A 297 -14.67 -19.75 0.58
N LYS A 298 -14.78 -20.71 -0.36
CA LYS A 298 -13.64 -21.38 -1.00
C LYS A 298 -12.66 -20.42 -1.70
N GLU A 299 -13.11 -19.23 -2.08
CA GLU A 299 -12.25 -18.21 -2.68
C GLU A 299 -11.22 -17.65 -1.68
N LEU A 300 -11.43 -17.85 -0.37
CA LEU A 300 -10.54 -17.42 0.69
C LEU A 300 -9.36 -18.38 0.92
N TYR A 301 -9.46 -19.65 0.52
CA TYR A 301 -8.45 -20.68 0.83
C TYR A 301 -7.09 -20.39 0.22
N LYS A 302 -7.04 -19.68 -0.91
CA LYS A 302 -5.79 -19.23 -1.52
C LYS A 302 -5.01 -18.21 -0.66
N PHE A 303 -5.68 -17.58 0.29
CA PHE A 303 -5.09 -16.61 1.22
C PHE A 303 -4.84 -17.22 2.60
N ALA A 304 -5.72 -18.12 3.06
CA ALA A 304 -5.61 -18.81 4.34
C ALA A 304 -6.02 -20.28 4.17
N SER A 305 -5.08 -21.13 3.76
CA SER A 305 -5.34 -22.54 3.47
C SER A 305 -5.72 -23.37 4.70
N SER A 306 -5.37 -22.91 5.90
CA SER A 306 -5.82 -23.54 7.15
C SER A 306 -7.35 -23.54 7.28
N LEU A 307 -8.05 -22.55 6.70
CA LEU A 307 -9.52 -22.50 6.73
C LEU A 307 -10.17 -23.66 5.93
N GLU A 308 -9.48 -24.24 4.95
CA GLU A 308 -9.96 -25.40 4.21
C GLU A 308 -10.09 -26.65 5.10
N LYS A 309 -9.24 -26.78 6.12
CA LYS A 309 -9.27 -27.93 7.04
C LYS A 309 -10.35 -27.80 8.12
N VAL A 310 -10.97 -26.63 8.22
CA VAL A 310 -11.92 -26.26 9.26
C VAL A 310 -13.36 -26.42 8.79
N LEU A 311 -13.60 -26.16 7.50
CA LEU A 311 -14.93 -25.99 6.91
C LEU A 311 -15.24 -27.06 5.87
#